data_AF-A0A7J6T2S8-F1
#
_entry.id   AF-A0A7J6T2S8-F1
#
_cell.length_a   1.000
_cell.length_b   1.000
_cell.length_c   1.000
_cell.angle_alpha   90.00
_cell.angle_beta   90.00
_cell.angle_gamma   90.00
#
_symmetry.space_group_name_H-M   'P 1'
#
loop_
_entity.id
_entity.type
_entity.pdbx_description
1 polymer ?
#
loop_
_entity_poly.entity_id
_entity_poly.type
_entity_poly.pdbx_seq_one_letter_code
_entity_poly.pdbx_strand_id
1 'polypeptide(L)'
;SCLAPHLLYEAAPYLLSCWIDLSYETESHSDDAFDASVPVSSVDFFLSHSWSADGFWKQMAIFICASTSATYKIMVFSSIAASYLFVFSGRYLWREELIVSCLGFVSFLISLVVIPLYHHRNTIVFLDKCCIQQKDPTAKSYGISRLAEYLRASDKLLILWSPDYLDRLWCVYELAVFLRTHDKEDVVVVNLDHLKLCVTLMLTQFMSILILSLIENYDSTLSLHSMGYASGLATSLLIGRKAFECSEEWLAFCSKLKRFRVHKAKCSSTADYMKLKNSITGMYGSEAEFAAVVRNLWLSGTREKHVPNWLFSPTILGIICAPYIPLIIARILCCIAEIVEGEVDPLIPLSGSGEAPQPLPGTLLVALWSLRASTIPILMMSFRTPLMLLVGHELAISWIFKK
;
A
#
# COMPACT_ATOMS: atom_id res chain seq x y z
N SER A 1 7.08 35.87 -25.26
CA SER A 1 6.30 36.25 -24.06
C SER A 1 5.57 35.00 -23.59
N CYS A 2 5.84 34.57 -22.37
CA CYS A 2 5.59 33.22 -21.83
C CYS A 2 4.14 32.74 -21.97
N LEU A 3 3.96 31.61 -22.65
CA LEU A 3 2.74 30.81 -22.62
C LEU A 3 2.75 30.02 -21.32
N ALA A 4 1.92 30.43 -20.38
CA ALA A 4 1.83 29.78 -19.08
C ALA A 4 0.89 28.56 -19.18
N PRO A 5 1.36 27.33 -18.87
CA PRO A 5 0.52 26.13 -18.85
C PRO A 5 -0.62 26.25 -17.82
N HIS A 6 -1.86 26.05 -18.25
CA HIS A 6 -3.07 26.00 -17.42
C HIS A 6 -3.08 24.72 -16.56
N LEU A 7 -3.11 24.85 -15.22
CA LEU A 7 -2.86 23.80 -14.22
C LEU A 7 -3.55 24.07 -12.88
N LEU A 8 -4.21 23.08 -12.27
CA LEU A 8 -4.96 23.25 -11.02
C LEU A 8 -4.10 23.75 -9.83
N TYR A 9 -4.56 24.80 -9.14
CA TYR A 9 -4.14 25.16 -7.78
C TYR A 9 -5.20 24.70 -6.77
N GLU A 10 -4.77 24.41 -5.54
CA GLU A 10 -5.60 23.94 -4.42
C GLU A 10 -6.26 22.57 -4.59
N ALA A 11 -5.43 21.54 -4.68
CA ALA A 11 -5.86 20.14 -4.62
C ALA A 11 -6.66 19.80 -3.34
N ALA A 12 -6.58 20.53 -2.22
CA ALA A 12 -7.28 20.10 -1.00
C ALA A 12 -8.83 20.21 -1.08
N PRO A 13 -9.44 21.37 -1.36
CA PRO A 13 -10.89 21.45 -1.53
C PRO A 13 -11.35 20.87 -2.88
N TYR A 14 -10.52 21.02 -3.92
CA TYR A 14 -10.86 20.58 -5.28
C TYR A 14 -10.53 19.13 -5.59
N LEU A 15 -9.68 18.41 -4.83
CA LEU A 15 -9.60 16.94 -4.98
C LEU A 15 -10.90 16.27 -4.52
N LEU A 16 -11.67 16.93 -3.64
CA LEU A 16 -13.01 16.48 -3.25
C LEU A 16 -14.08 16.81 -4.31
N SER A 17 -13.89 17.84 -5.16
CA SER A 17 -14.76 18.10 -6.32
C SER A 17 -14.31 17.32 -7.56
N CYS A 18 -13.00 17.22 -7.82
CA CYS A 18 -12.39 16.27 -8.74
C CYS A 18 -12.67 14.81 -8.33
N TRP A 19 -13.08 14.58 -7.08
CA TRP A 19 -13.64 13.30 -6.62
C TRP A 19 -14.83 12.88 -7.47
N ILE A 20 -15.64 13.85 -7.91
CA ILE A 20 -16.74 13.64 -8.84
C ILE A 20 -16.19 13.47 -10.26
N ASP A 21 -15.22 14.29 -10.70
CA ASP A 21 -14.76 14.29 -12.09
C ASP A 21 -13.86 13.13 -12.51
N LEU A 22 -13.02 12.60 -11.62
CA LEU A 22 -12.23 11.38 -11.90
C LEU A 22 -13.12 10.13 -11.92
N SER A 23 -14.29 10.18 -11.26
CA SER A 23 -15.27 9.10 -11.17
C SER A 23 -16.29 9.11 -12.31
N TYR A 24 -16.64 10.30 -12.83
CA TYR A 24 -17.57 10.45 -13.94
C TYR A 24 -16.81 10.59 -15.27
N GLU A 25 -16.88 9.55 -16.11
CA GLU A 25 -16.40 9.54 -17.50
C GLU A 25 -17.19 10.49 -18.43
N THR A 26 -18.20 11.21 -17.94
CA THR A 26 -19.05 12.05 -18.79
C THR A 26 -18.36 13.37 -19.14
N GLU A 27 -18.27 13.66 -20.44
CA GLU A 27 -17.68 14.89 -20.99
C GLU A 27 -18.32 16.19 -20.48
N SER A 28 -19.54 16.12 -19.91
CA SER A 28 -20.33 17.28 -19.46
C SER A 28 -19.63 18.17 -18.43
N HIS A 29 -18.88 17.60 -17.48
CA HIS A 29 -18.24 18.32 -16.38
C HIS A 29 -16.78 18.75 -16.66
N SER A 30 -16.27 18.46 -17.86
CA SER A 30 -14.87 18.73 -18.20
C SER A 30 -14.51 20.23 -18.30
N ASP A 31 -15.47 21.10 -18.64
CA ASP A 31 -15.24 22.54 -18.73
C ASP A 31 -15.06 23.16 -17.34
N ASP A 32 -15.90 22.78 -16.38
CA ASP A 32 -15.81 23.28 -15.00
C ASP A 32 -14.43 22.95 -14.40
N ALA A 33 -13.89 21.78 -14.75
CA ALA A 33 -12.56 21.34 -14.34
C ALA A 33 -11.43 22.09 -15.06
N PHE A 34 -11.61 22.46 -16.33
CA PHE A 34 -10.64 23.28 -17.07
C PHE A 34 -10.61 24.73 -16.59
N ASP A 35 -11.79 25.32 -16.33
CA ASP A 35 -11.94 26.69 -15.83
C ASP A 35 -11.39 26.84 -14.40
N ALA A 36 -11.35 25.76 -13.62
CA ALA A 36 -10.69 25.72 -12.32
C ALA A 36 -9.14 25.65 -12.41
N SER A 37 -8.56 25.40 -13.59
CA SER A 37 -7.11 25.35 -13.77
C SER A 37 -6.49 26.74 -13.92
N VAL A 38 -5.25 26.92 -13.45
CA VAL A 38 -4.52 28.20 -13.43
C VAL A 38 -3.14 28.13 -14.09
N PRO A 39 -2.69 29.19 -14.77
CA PRO A 39 -1.36 29.23 -15.34
C PRO A 39 -0.24 29.11 -14.29
N VAL A 40 0.72 28.20 -14.47
CA VAL A 40 1.91 28.05 -13.59
C VAL A 40 3.21 27.95 -14.40
N SER A 41 4.38 28.08 -13.75
CA SER A 41 5.68 27.97 -14.44
C SER A 41 6.29 26.57 -14.40
N SER A 42 5.88 25.73 -13.44
CA SER A 42 6.40 24.38 -13.22
C SER A 42 5.32 23.51 -12.56
N VAL A 43 5.47 22.20 -12.67
CA VAL A 43 4.54 21.19 -12.13
C VAL A 43 5.32 20.26 -11.21
N ASP A 44 4.81 19.95 -10.02
CA ASP A 44 5.48 18.97 -9.15
C ASP A 44 5.30 17.54 -9.69
N PHE A 45 4.10 17.23 -10.19
CA PHE A 45 3.77 15.91 -10.72
C PHE A 45 2.98 15.97 -12.02
N PHE A 46 3.46 15.28 -13.04
CA PHE A 46 2.66 14.88 -14.19
C PHE A 46 1.95 13.57 -13.88
N LEU A 47 0.61 13.55 -13.94
CA LEU A 47 -0.16 12.35 -13.68
C LEU A 47 -0.41 11.55 -14.97
N SER A 48 0.29 10.43 -15.13
CA SER A 48 0.04 9.50 -16.25
C SER A 48 -0.80 8.32 -15.79
N HIS A 49 -1.89 8.03 -16.51
CA HIS A 49 -2.83 7.00 -16.11
C HIS A 49 -3.64 6.46 -17.31
N SER A 50 -4.18 5.24 -17.19
CA SER A 50 -5.17 4.76 -18.15
C SER A 50 -6.53 5.35 -17.84
N TRP A 51 -7.23 5.91 -18.84
CA TRP A 51 -8.57 6.46 -18.64
C TRP A 51 -9.57 5.39 -18.19
N SER A 52 -9.44 4.16 -18.67
CA SER A 52 -10.31 3.02 -18.34
C SER A 52 -10.13 2.46 -16.93
N ALA A 53 -9.08 2.86 -16.21
CA ALA A 53 -8.94 2.50 -14.82
C ALA A 53 -9.97 3.25 -13.95
N ASP A 54 -10.45 2.58 -12.92
CA ASP A 54 -11.46 3.13 -12.00
C ASP A 54 -10.98 4.43 -11.32
N GLY A 55 -11.85 5.44 -11.34
CA GLY A 55 -11.58 6.79 -10.83
C GLY A 55 -11.30 6.84 -9.33
N PHE A 56 -12.06 6.08 -8.54
CA PHE A 56 -11.92 6.04 -7.09
C PHE A 56 -10.53 5.52 -6.69
N TRP A 57 -10.06 4.46 -7.35
CA TRP A 57 -8.72 3.92 -7.05
C TRP A 57 -7.58 4.84 -7.49
N LYS A 58 -7.75 5.59 -8.59
CA LYS A 58 -6.78 6.62 -8.99
C LYS A 58 -6.64 7.71 -7.92
N GLN A 59 -7.77 8.19 -7.41
CA GLN A 59 -7.79 9.19 -6.34
C GLN A 59 -7.14 8.66 -5.07
N MET A 60 -7.53 7.46 -4.63
CA MET A 60 -6.90 6.82 -3.46
C MET A 60 -5.38 6.71 -3.64
N ALA A 61 -4.90 6.37 -4.83
CA ALA A 61 -3.48 6.30 -5.13
C ALA A 61 -2.77 7.66 -4.98
N ILE A 62 -3.38 8.74 -5.48
CA ILE A 62 -2.86 10.11 -5.35
C ILE A 62 -2.84 10.52 -3.86
N PHE A 63 -3.95 10.32 -3.14
CA PHE A 63 -4.06 10.66 -1.71
C PHE A 63 -3.02 9.95 -0.87
N ILE A 64 -2.82 8.66 -1.14
CA ILE A 64 -1.84 7.84 -0.45
C ILE A 64 -0.44 8.31 -0.81
N CYS A 65 -0.12 8.57 -2.08
CA CYS A 65 1.19 9.11 -2.45
C CYS A 65 1.51 10.44 -1.79
N ALA A 66 0.51 11.31 -1.63
CA ALA A 66 0.66 12.57 -0.93
C ALA A 66 0.84 12.43 0.59
N SER A 67 0.21 11.43 1.20
CA SER A 67 0.11 11.30 2.67
C SER A 67 1.04 10.24 3.26
N THR A 68 1.62 9.38 2.42
CA THR A 68 2.18 8.08 2.80
C THR A 68 3.29 8.15 3.81
N SER A 69 4.20 9.12 3.76
CA SER A 69 5.34 9.07 4.69
C SER A 69 4.93 9.31 6.15
N ALA A 70 3.90 10.11 6.41
CA ALA A 70 3.48 10.49 7.76
C ALA A 70 2.35 9.60 8.28
N THR A 71 1.27 9.45 7.50
CA THR A 71 0.11 8.61 7.83
C THR A 71 0.51 7.19 8.15
N TYR A 72 1.33 6.60 7.30
CA TYR A 72 1.80 5.23 7.46
C TYR A 72 2.62 5.07 8.74
N LYS A 73 3.58 5.99 9.01
CA LYS A 73 4.40 5.94 10.23
C LYS A 73 3.53 6.06 11.49
N ILE A 74 2.55 6.94 11.48
CA ILE A 74 1.61 7.13 12.61
C ILE A 74 0.80 5.85 12.84
N MET A 75 0.23 5.29 11.78
CA MET A 75 -0.55 4.05 11.87
C MET A 75 0.30 2.90 12.43
N VAL A 76 1.49 2.65 11.86
CA VAL A 76 2.39 1.59 12.32
C VAL A 76 2.81 1.80 13.78
N PHE A 77 3.19 3.03 14.14
CA PHE A 77 3.57 3.34 15.52
C PHE A 77 2.40 3.12 16.48
N SER A 78 1.19 3.53 16.11
CA SER A 78 -0.02 3.32 16.93
C SER A 78 -0.34 1.85 17.12
N SER A 79 -0.22 1.02 16.07
CA SER A 79 -0.45 -0.43 16.16
C SER A 79 0.59 -1.13 17.02
N ILE A 80 1.87 -0.77 16.88
CA ILE A 80 2.93 -1.32 17.74
C ILE A 80 2.69 -0.91 19.19
N ALA A 81 2.41 0.37 19.45
CA ALA A 81 2.11 0.86 20.79
C ALA A 81 0.90 0.14 21.41
N ALA A 82 -0.15 -0.12 20.61
CA ALA A 82 -1.31 -0.92 21.00
C ALA A 82 -0.91 -2.33 21.47
N SER A 83 -0.16 -3.05 20.64
CA SER A 83 0.28 -4.41 20.94
C SER A 83 1.18 -4.45 22.17
N TYR A 84 2.04 -3.44 22.36
CA TYR A 84 2.86 -3.31 23.56
C TYR A 84 2.01 -3.08 24.81
N LEU A 85 1.08 -2.12 24.79
CA LEU A 85 0.18 -1.86 25.92
C LEU A 85 -0.64 -3.10 26.29
N PHE A 86 -1.10 -3.87 25.30
CA PHE A 86 -1.79 -5.14 25.50
C PHE A 86 -0.92 -6.13 26.28
N VAL A 87 0.30 -6.42 25.81
CA VAL A 87 1.22 -7.38 26.44
C VAL A 87 1.57 -6.98 27.88
N PHE A 88 1.83 -5.69 28.13
CA PHE A 88 2.29 -5.20 29.44
C PHE A 88 1.18 -5.01 30.46
N SER A 89 -0.06 -4.79 30.03
CA SER A 89 -1.18 -4.60 30.96
C SER A 89 -1.46 -5.85 31.81
N GLY A 90 -1.04 -7.04 31.36
CA GLY A 90 -1.20 -8.31 32.08
C GLY A 90 -2.65 -8.69 32.36
N ARG A 91 -3.61 -7.90 31.88
CA ARG A 91 -5.04 -8.06 32.06
C ARG A 91 -5.65 -8.22 30.67
N TYR A 92 -6.42 -9.29 30.48
CA TYR A 92 -7.31 -9.47 29.33
C TYR A 92 -8.41 -8.41 29.39
N LEU A 93 -8.10 -7.17 29.00
CA LEU A 93 -9.06 -6.10 28.85
C LEU A 93 -9.28 -5.87 27.36
N TRP A 94 -10.09 -6.73 26.75
CA TRP A 94 -10.60 -6.63 25.39
C TRP A 94 -11.18 -5.25 25.05
N ARG A 95 -11.68 -4.52 26.06
CA ARG A 95 -12.12 -3.13 25.92
C ARG A 95 -10.99 -2.21 25.44
N GLU A 96 -9.79 -2.37 25.98
CA GLU A 96 -8.64 -1.54 25.62
C GLU A 96 -8.15 -1.89 24.20
N GLU A 97 -8.13 -3.18 23.84
CA GLU A 97 -7.76 -3.60 22.48
C GLU A 97 -8.74 -3.08 21.42
N LEU A 98 -10.05 -3.14 21.69
CA LEU A 98 -11.06 -2.57 20.81
C LEU A 98 -10.88 -1.04 20.70
N ILE A 99 -10.69 -0.34 21.83
CA ILE A 99 -10.49 1.11 21.84
C ILE A 99 -9.26 1.48 21.02
N VAL A 100 -8.13 0.82 21.23
CA VAL A 100 -6.90 1.15 20.49
C VAL A 100 -7.02 0.78 19.01
N SER A 101 -7.64 -0.35 18.67
CA SER A 101 -7.90 -0.73 17.27
C SER A 101 -8.83 0.28 16.57
N CYS A 102 -9.90 0.71 17.26
CA CYS A 102 -10.79 1.77 16.77
C CYS A 102 -10.06 3.10 16.63
N LEU A 103 -9.24 3.50 17.62
CA LEU A 103 -8.46 4.73 17.55
C LEU A 103 -7.43 4.69 16.42
N GLY A 104 -6.77 3.55 16.21
CA GLY A 104 -5.85 3.34 15.10
C GLY A 104 -6.54 3.44 13.74
N PHE A 105 -7.70 2.79 13.59
CA PHE A 105 -8.51 2.88 12.37
C PHE A 105 -9.07 4.27 12.13
N VAL A 106 -9.61 4.92 13.16
CA VAL A 106 -10.09 6.30 13.08
C VAL A 106 -8.92 7.24 12.76
N SER A 107 -7.75 7.05 13.35
CA SER A 107 -6.54 7.82 13.02
C SER A 107 -6.11 7.58 11.57
N PHE A 108 -6.24 6.36 11.05
CA PHE A 108 -6.01 6.04 9.64
C PHE A 108 -7.02 6.74 8.72
N LEU A 109 -8.33 6.71 9.03
CA LEU A 109 -9.34 7.43 8.26
C LEU A 109 -9.14 8.95 8.32
N ILE A 110 -8.89 9.49 9.52
CA ILE A 110 -8.59 10.90 9.73
C ILE A 110 -7.33 11.27 8.95
N SER A 111 -6.28 10.46 8.96
CA SER A 111 -5.08 10.76 8.19
C SER A 111 -5.28 10.63 6.69
N LEU A 112 -6.15 9.74 6.20
CA LEU A 112 -6.54 9.70 4.79
C LEU A 112 -7.33 10.94 4.34
N VAL A 113 -8.07 11.59 5.25
CA VAL A 113 -8.90 12.75 4.92
C VAL A 113 -8.18 14.05 5.26
N VAL A 114 -7.75 14.22 6.52
CA VAL A 114 -7.16 15.44 7.07
C VAL A 114 -5.76 15.71 6.54
N ILE A 115 -4.89 14.71 6.38
CA ILE A 115 -3.52 14.99 5.90
C ILE A 115 -3.52 15.53 4.47
N PRO A 116 -4.29 14.97 3.52
CA PRO A 116 -4.47 15.65 2.23
C PRO A 116 -5.03 17.05 2.38
N LEU A 117 -6.06 17.26 3.20
CA LEU A 117 -6.67 18.58 3.37
C LEU A 117 -5.71 19.62 3.98
N TYR A 118 -4.74 19.20 4.80
CA TYR A 118 -3.83 20.10 5.52
C TYR A 118 -2.44 20.22 4.88
N HIS A 119 -1.91 19.15 4.28
CA HIS A 119 -0.55 19.08 3.75
C HIS A 119 -0.44 19.55 2.29
N HIS A 120 -1.55 19.65 1.55
CA HIS A 120 -1.56 20.02 0.13
C HIS A 120 -1.46 21.51 -0.18
N ARG A 121 -0.96 22.34 0.73
CA ARG A 121 -0.94 23.79 0.46
C ARG A 121 -0.05 24.24 -0.71
N ASN A 122 0.77 23.38 -1.34
CA ASN A 122 1.59 23.78 -2.49
C ASN A 122 1.86 22.70 -3.56
N THR A 123 1.14 21.57 -3.61
CA THR A 123 1.41 20.57 -4.67
C THR A 123 0.64 20.89 -5.95
N ILE A 124 1.37 21.14 -7.03
CA ILE A 124 0.87 21.44 -8.37
C ILE A 124 0.92 20.16 -9.21
N VAL A 125 -0.23 19.73 -9.73
CA VAL A 125 -0.34 18.48 -10.50
C VAL A 125 -0.92 18.76 -11.88
N PHE A 126 -0.29 18.18 -12.90
CA PHE A 126 -0.85 18.13 -14.25
C PHE A 126 -1.76 16.92 -14.40
N LEU A 127 -3.05 17.20 -14.68
CA LEU A 127 -4.05 16.21 -15.04
C LEU A 127 -4.66 16.61 -16.39
N ASP A 128 -4.48 15.77 -17.39
CA ASP A 128 -4.92 16.01 -18.78
C ASP A 128 -6.38 16.48 -18.89
N LYS A 129 -7.30 15.87 -18.15
CA LYS A 129 -8.73 16.23 -18.14
C LYS A 129 -8.98 17.68 -17.69
N CYS A 130 -8.17 18.19 -16.76
CA CYS A 130 -8.32 19.52 -16.17
C CYS A 130 -7.44 20.57 -16.85
N CYS A 131 -6.36 20.17 -17.52
CA CYS A 131 -5.35 21.09 -18.05
C CYS A 131 -5.42 21.24 -19.57
N ILE A 132 -6.24 20.41 -20.23
CA ILE A 132 -6.50 20.48 -21.67
C ILE A 132 -7.99 20.68 -21.86
N GLN A 133 -8.34 21.74 -22.59
CA GLN A 133 -9.74 22.03 -22.90
C GLN A 133 -10.36 20.86 -23.68
N GLN A 134 -11.43 20.27 -23.15
CA GLN A 134 -11.96 19.01 -23.69
C GLN A 134 -13.04 19.20 -24.77
N LYS A 135 -13.84 20.27 -24.68
CA LYS A 135 -14.99 20.49 -25.59
C LYS A 135 -14.63 21.15 -26.91
N ASP A 136 -13.73 22.14 -26.90
CA ASP A 136 -13.27 22.77 -28.15
C ASP A 136 -12.21 21.88 -28.83
N PRO A 137 -12.49 21.28 -30.00
CA PRO A 137 -11.55 20.41 -30.69
C PRO A 137 -10.24 21.10 -31.07
N THR A 138 -10.29 22.42 -31.34
CA THR A 138 -9.11 23.20 -31.70
C THR A 138 -8.23 23.43 -30.48
N ALA A 139 -8.77 23.94 -29.37
CA ALA A 139 -8.03 24.07 -28.12
C ALA A 139 -7.55 22.72 -27.56
N LYS A 140 -8.36 21.66 -27.66
CA LYS A 140 -7.97 20.29 -27.30
C LYS A 140 -6.74 19.84 -28.08
N SER A 141 -6.80 19.96 -29.41
CA SER A 141 -5.68 19.58 -30.27
C SER A 141 -4.44 20.43 -29.99
N TYR A 142 -4.62 21.71 -29.65
CA TYR A 142 -3.51 22.58 -29.26
C TYR A 142 -2.89 22.14 -27.94
N GLY A 143 -3.68 21.88 -26.90
CA GLY A 143 -3.20 21.39 -25.60
C GLY A 143 -2.49 20.04 -25.72
N ILE A 144 -3.05 19.10 -26.49
CA ILE A 144 -2.41 17.81 -26.77
C ILE A 144 -1.06 17.98 -27.49
N SER A 145 -0.96 18.93 -28.43
CA SER A 145 0.29 19.18 -29.15
C SER A 145 1.42 19.68 -28.24
N ARG A 146 1.08 20.22 -27.07
CA ARG A 146 1.98 20.76 -26.05
C ARG A 146 2.30 19.78 -24.93
N LEU A 147 1.79 18.54 -24.98
CA LEU A 147 1.98 17.55 -23.91
C LEU A 147 3.45 17.30 -23.57
N ALA A 148 4.32 17.25 -24.58
CA ALA A 148 5.76 17.11 -24.39
C ALA A 148 6.40 18.30 -23.65
N GLU A 149 5.83 19.50 -23.75
CA GLU A 149 6.28 20.67 -22.98
C GLU A 149 5.84 20.57 -21.52
N TYR A 150 4.61 20.14 -21.26
CA TYR A 150 4.13 19.90 -19.90
C TYR A 150 4.94 18.83 -19.18
N LEU A 151 5.27 17.73 -19.87
CA LEU A 151 6.16 16.68 -19.34
C LEU A 151 7.56 17.22 -19.00
N ARG A 152 8.11 18.14 -19.81
CA ARG A 152 9.41 18.77 -19.54
C ARG A 152 9.37 19.77 -18.39
N ALA A 153 8.22 20.40 -18.16
CA ALA A 153 8.01 21.35 -17.08
C ALA A 153 7.60 20.68 -15.75
N SER A 154 7.53 19.34 -15.73
CA SER A 154 7.12 18.56 -14.56
C SER A 154 8.33 17.95 -13.86
N ASP A 155 8.44 18.14 -12.55
CA ASP A 155 9.56 17.62 -11.76
C ASP A 155 9.53 16.10 -11.65
N LYS A 156 8.32 15.51 -11.59
CA LYS A 156 8.12 14.06 -11.46
C LYS A 156 7.02 13.54 -12.36
N LEU A 157 7.10 12.25 -12.70
CA LEU A 157 6.04 11.52 -13.39
C LEU A 157 5.40 10.52 -12.43
N LEU A 158 4.15 10.76 -12.05
CA LEU A 158 3.34 9.84 -11.24
C LEU A 158 2.52 8.94 -12.15
N ILE A 159 2.90 7.67 -12.23
CA ILE A 159 2.21 6.64 -13.01
C ILE A 159 1.20 5.92 -12.11
N LEU A 160 -0.08 6.08 -12.42
CA LEU A 160 -1.14 5.25 -11.84
C LEU A 160 -1.30 4.00 -12.70
N TRP A 161 -0.59 2.95 -12.31
CA TRP A 161 -0.47 1.73 -13.08
C TRP A 161 -1.73 0.87 -12.97
N SER A 162 -2.24 0.48 -14.14
CA SER A 162 -3.29 -0.50 -14.34
C SER A 162 -2.85 -1.56 -15.38
N PRO A 163 -3.48 -2.74 -15.43
CA PRO A 163 -3.07 -3.82 -16.35
C PRO A 163 -3.02 -3.45 -17.83
N ASP A 164 -3.82 -2.45 -18.24
CA ASP A 164 -3.96 -1.92 -19.60
C ASP A 164 -3.09 -0.68 -19.88
N TYR A 165 -2.35 -0.16 -18.89
CA TYR A 165 -1.54 1.05 -19.02
C TYR A 165 -0.55 0.98 -20.20
N LEU A 166 0.22 -0.11 -20.30
CA LEU A 166 1.18 -0.34 -21.39
C LEU A 166 0.53 -0.65 -22.74
N ASP A 167 -0.77 -0.99 -22.72
CA ASP A 167 -1.49 -1.25 -23.95
C ASP A 167 -1.90 0.07 -24.62
N ARG A 168 -1.79 1.23 -23.96
CA ARG A 168 -2.17 2.53 -24.49
C ARG A 168 -0.95 3.32 -24.98
N LEU A 169 -0.98 3.79 -26.22
CA LEU A 169 0.16 4.47 -26.82
C LEU A 169 0.48 5.81 -26.15
N TRP A 170 -0.54 6.57 -25.73
CA TRP A 170 -0.38 7.83 -24.99
C TRP A 170 0.42 7.66 -23.69
N CYS A 171 0.03 6.71 -22.84
CA CYS A 171 0.71 6.44 -21.56
C CYS A 171 2.18 6.05 -21.76
N VAL A 172 2.48 5.24 -22.78
CA VAL A 172 3.87 4.83 -23.09
C VAL A 172 4.66 5.98 -23.71
N TYR A 173 4.00 6.82 -24.53
CA TYR A 173 4.59 8.05 -25.07
C TYR A 173 4.98 9.03 -23.95
N GLU A 174 4.09 9.29 -23.00
CA GLU A 174 4.34 10.17 -21.85
C GLU A 174 5.57 9.72 -21.05
N LEU A 175 5.62 8.43 -20.70
CA LEU A 175 6.76 7.84 -20.01
C LEU A 175 8.06 8.00 -20.79
N ALA A 176 8.03 7.65 -22.08
CA ALA A 176 9.22 7.70 -22.92
C ALA A 176 9.72 9.13 -23.13
N VAL A 177 8.81 10.10 -23.28
CA VAL A 177 9.15 11.53 -23.46
C VAL A 177 9.68 12.13 -22.18
N PHE A 178 9.06 11.83 -21.03
CA PHE A 178 9.53 12.27 -19.72
C PHE A 178 10.98 11.84 -19.46
N LEU A 179 11.28 10.57 -19.71
CA LEU A 179 12.61 9.98 -19.52
C LEU A 179 13.66 10.43 -20.53
N ARG A 180 13.34 11.32 -21.48
CA ARG A 180 14.34 11.99 -22.30
C ARG A 180 14.98 13.19 -21.60
N THR A 181 14.28 13.78 -20.63
CA THR A 181 14.70 15.01 -19.95
C THR A 181 14.84 14.84 -18.45
N HIS A 182 14.40 13.72 -17.90
CA HIS A 182 14.43 13.42 -16.47
C HIS A 182 15.12 12.10 -16.20
N ASP A 183 15.57 11.94 -14.97
CA ASP A 183 16.14 10.69 -14.50
C ASP A 183 15.05 9.68 -14.19
N LYS A 184 15.43 8.41 -14.09
CA LYS A 184 14.47 7.33 -13.81
C LYS A 184 13.86 7.51 -12.43
N GLU A 185 14.67 7.98 -11.48
CA GLU A 185 14.33 8.28 -10.10
C GLU A 185 13.15 9.25 -9.96
N ASP A 186 12.89 10.07 -10.98
CA ASP A 186 11.79 11.03 -11.00
C ASP A 186 10.45 10.37 -11.40
N VAL A 187 10.46 9.09 -11.77
CA VAL A 187 9.26 8.30 -12.05
C VAL A 187 8.80 7.55 -10.80
N VAL A 188 7.58 7.86 -10.36
CA VAL A 188 6.88 7.21 -9.25
C VAL A 188 5.77 6.33 -9.81
N VAL A 189 5.79 5.03 -9.51
CA VAL A 189 4.77 4.10 -10.01
C VAL A 189 3.89 3.60 -8.88
N VAL A 190 2.57 3.75 -9.02
CA VAL A 190 1.58 3.28 -8.05
C VAL A 190 0.71 2.23 -8.72
N ASN A 191 0.81 1.00 -8.25
CA ASN A 191 -0.01 -0.08 -8.73
C ASN A 191 -1.40 -0.01 -8.09
N LEU A 192 -2.44 0.23 -8.90
CA LEU A 192 -3.81 0.37 -8.41
C LEU A 192 -4.37 -0.93 -7.83
N ASP A 193 -3.98 -2.09 -8.35
CA ASP A 193 -4.45 -3.39 -7.84
C ASP A 193 -3.74 -3.76 -6.53
N HIS A 194 -2.47 -3.40 -6.38
CA HIS A 194 -1.77 -3.48 -5.09
C HIS A 194 -2.41 -2.59 -4.05
N LEU A 195 -2.77 -1.36 -4.43
CA LEU A 195 -3.46 -0.44 -3.54
C LEU A 195 -4.81 -1.02 -3.07
N LYS A 196 -5.63 -1.53 -4.01
CA LYS A 196 -6.88 -2.23 -3.69
C LYS A 196 -6.66 -3.33 -2.67
N LEU A 197 -5.61 -4.13 -2.87
CA LEU A 197 -5.26 -5.22 -1.99
C LEU A 197 -4.89 -4.73 -0.58
N CYS A 198 -4.06 -3.70 -0.48
CA CYS A 198 -3.68 -3.09 0.80
C CYS A 198 -4.89 -2.49 1.54
N VAL A 199 -5.78 -1.79 0.85
CA VAL A 199 -6.99 -1.24 1.47
C VAL A 199 -7.94 -2.37 1.92
N THR A 200 -8.13 -3.38 1.07
CA THR A 200 -8.95 -4.56 1.41
C THR A 200 -8.38 -5.32 2.62
N LEU A 201 -7.05 -5.44 2.69
CA LEU A 201 -6.33 -6.00 3.85
C LEU A 201 -6.67 -5.26 5.13
N MET A 202 -6.45 -3.94 5.13
CA MET A 202 -6.66 -3.11 6.31
C MET A 202 -8.13 -3.16 6.76
N LEU A 203 -9.07 -3.08 5.83
CA LEU A 203 -10.50 -3.19 6.14
C LEU A 203 -10.87 -4.56 6.69
N THR A 204 -10.36 -5.65 6.09
CA THR A 204 -10.69 -7.00 6.56
C THR A 204 -10.09 -7.26 7.94
N GLN A 205 -8.83 -6.86 8.17
CA GLN A 205 -8.19 -6.93 9.48
C GLN A 205 -8.97 -6.16 10.55
N PHE A 206 -9.38 -4.93 10.24
CA PHE A 206 -10.20 -4.12 11.14
C PHE A 206 -11.54 -4.80 11.47
N MET A 207 -12.25 -5.31 10.45
CA MET A 207 -13.51 -6.02 10.64
C MET A 207 -13.35 -7.31 11.45
N SER A 208 -12.27 -8.07 11.23
CA SER A 208 -11.98 -9.28 12.02
C SER A 208 -11.78 -8.95 13.51
N ILE A 209 -11.02 -7.89 13.81
CA ILE A 209 -10.80 -7.44 15.19
C ILE A 209 -12.12 -6.99 15.81
N LEU A 210 -12.91 -6.17 15.09
CA LEU A 210 -14.20 -5.69 15.55
C LEU A 210 -15.16 -6.85 15.87
N ILE A 211 -15.28 -7.83 14.97
CA ILE A 211 -16.14 -9.00 15.17
C ILE A 211 -15.68 -9.81 16.39
N LEU A 212 -14.37 -10.06 16.53
CA LEU A 212 -13.83 -10.76 17.69
C LEU A 212 -14.17 -10.05 18.99
N SER A 213 -13.99 -8.74 19.06
CA SER A 213 -14.34 -7.94 20.24
C SER A 213 -15.84 -7.97 20.55
N LEU A 214 -16.70 -8.04 19.53
CA LEU A 214 -18.15 -8.17 19.72
C LEU A 214 -18.57 -9.56 20.20
N ILE A 215 -17.92 -10.62 19.72
CA ILE A 215 -18.18 -12.00 20.17
C ILE A 215 -17.76 -12.17 21.63
N GLU A 216 -16.59 -11.65 22.01
CA GLU A 216 -16.08 -11.72 23.38
C GLU A 216 -16.98 -10.99 24.39
N ASN A 217 -17.67 -9.92 23.97
CA ASN A 217 -18.69 -9.27 24.78
C ASN A 217 -19.89 -10.17 25.11
N TYR A 218 -20.18 -11.13 24.23
CA TYR A 218 -21.37 -11.95 24.31
C TYR A 218 -21.11 -13.31 24.96
N ASP A 219 -19.97 -13.93 24.69
CA ASP A 219 -19.61 -15.25 25.24
C ASP A 219 -18.08 -15.39 25.42
N SER A 220 -17.66 -15.80 26.61
CA SER A 220 -16.24 -15.95 26.98
C SER A 220 -15.65 -17.32 26.61
N THR A 221 -16.30 -18.09 25.75
CA THR A 221 -15.86 -19.46 25.42
C THR A 221 -14.55 -19.48 24.61
N LEU A 222 -13.58 -20.28 25.07
CA LEU A 222 -12.23 -20.44 24.53
C LEU A 222 -12.18 -20.83 23.03
N SER A 223 -13.19 -21.56 22.55
CA SER A 223 -13.26 -22.06 21.17
C SER A 223 -13.47 -20.97 20.12
N LEU A 224 -14.35 -19.98 20.40
CA LEU A 224 -14.66 -18.89 19.47
C LEU A 224 -13.47 -17.96 19.24
N HIS A 225 -12.66 -17.72 20.27
CA HIS A 225 -11.45 -16.91 20.20
C HIS A 225 -10.41 -17.52 19.26
N SER A 226 -10.15 -18.82 19.43
CA SER A 226 -9.20 -19.57 18.60
C SER A 226 -9.63 -19.59 17.13
N MET A 227 -10.94 -19.68 16.86
CA MET A 227 -11.48 -19.62 15.50
C MET A 227 -11.30 -18.24 14.86
N GLY A 228 -11.46 -17.15 15.60
CA GLY A 228 -11.27 -15.80 15.04
C GLY A 228 -9.80 -15.43 14.82
N TYR A 229 -8.87 -15.87 15.68
CA TYR A 229 -7.44 -15.74 15.39
C TYR A 229 -7.02 -16.57 14.17
N ALA A 230 -7.53 -17.79 14.05
CA ALA A 230 -7.29 -18.64 12.90
C ALA A 230 -7.87 -18.03 11.61
N SER A 231 -9.05 -17.41 11.67
CA SER A 231 -9.64 -16.74 10.51
C SER A 231 -8.85 -15.50 10.11
N GLY A 232 -8.43 -14.66 11.08
CA GLY A 232 -7.56 -13.51 10.82
C GLY A 232 -6.24 -13.92 10.17
N LEU A 233 -5.57 -14.95 10.69
CA LEU A 233 -4.35 -15.50 10.10
C LEU A 233 -4.59 -16.07 8.69
N ALA A 234 -5.65 -16.86 8.50
CA ALA A 234 -6.00 -17.41 7.20
C ALA A 234 -6.24 -16.30 6.16
N THR A 235 -6.95 -15.23 6.55
CA THR A 235 -7.16 -14.05 5.73
C THR A 235 -5.83 -13.37 5.39
N SER A 236 -4.96 -13.11 6.38
CA SER A 236 -3.63 -12.53 6.13
C SER A 236 -2.79 -13.40 5.19
N LEU A 237 -2.86 -14.72 5.28
CA LEU A 237 -2.13 -15.66 4.43
C LEU A 237 -2.68 -15.71 3.00
N LEU A 238 -4.02 -15.82 2.84
CA LEU A 238 -4.67 -15.78 1.51
C LEU A 238 -4.35 -14.48 0.78
N ILE A 239 -4.28 -13.39 1.53
CA ILE A 239 -3.95 -12.10 0.94
C ILE A 239 -2.44 -11.93 0.74
N GLY A 240 -1.58 -12.46 1.61
CA GLY A 240 -0.14 -12.55 1.34
C GLY A 240 0.15 -13.32 0.05
N ARG A 241 -0.59 -14.41 -0.20
CA ARG A 241 -0.58 -15.10 -1.49
C ARG A 241 -1.07 -14.20 -2.62
N LYS A 242 -2.18 -13.47 -2.44
CA LYS A 242 -2.68 -12.56 -3.49
C LYS A 242 -1.69 -11.43 -3.80
N ALA A 243 -0.97 -10.95 -2.79
CA ALA A 243 0.09 -9.96 -2.96
C ALA A 243 1.25 -10.53 -3.76
N PHE A 244 1.61 -11.79 -3.49
CA PHE A 244 2.59 -12.51 -4.30
C PHE A 244 2.11 -12.69 -5.75
N GLU A 245 0.86 -13.06 -5.98
CA GLU A 245 0.26 -13.11 -7.33
C GLU A 245 0.30 -11.73 -8.02
N CYS A 246 -0.03 -10.65 -7.31
CA CYS A 246 0.10 -9.31 -7.89
C CYS A 246 1.58 -8.90 -8.10
N SER A 247 2.54 -9.54 -7.44
CA SER A 247 3.96 -9.39 -7.77
C SER A 247 4.31 -10.12 -9.08
N GLU A 248 3.60 -11.21 -9.41
CA GLU A 248 3.69 -11.84 -10.74
C GLU A 248 3.08 -10.93 -11.82
N GLU A 249 2.01 -10.19 -11.51
CA GLU A 249 1.46 -9.17 -12.43
C GLU A 249 2.49 -8.06 -12.72
N TRP A 250 3.35 -7.72 -11.76
CA TRP A 250 4.49 -6.83 -12.00
C TRP A 250 5.54 -7.47 -12.91
N LEU A 251 5.84 -8.76 -12.75
CA LEU A 251 6.69 -9.48 -13.70
C LEU A 251 6.05 -9.53 -15.10
N ALA A 252 4.73 -9.67 -15.17
CA ALA A 252 3.96 -9.60 -16.41
C ALA A 252 4.03 -8.20 -17.03
N PHE A 253 4.00 -7.13 -16.24
CA PHE A 253 4.25 -5.76 -16.68
C PHE A 253 5.63 -5.62 -17.32
N CYS A 254 6.69 -6.06 -16.64
CA CYS A 254 8.05 -6.08 -17.20
C CYS A 254 8.12 -6.89 -18.50
N SER A 255 7.40 -8.02 -18.55
CA SER A 255 7.32 -8.88 -19.74
C SER A 255 6.55 -8.24 -20.90
N LYS A 256 5.49 -7.47 -20.62
CA LYS A 256 4.75 -6.66 -21.59
C LYS A 256 5.63 -5.56 -22.15
N LEU A 257 6.36 -4.84 -21.30
CA LEU A 257 7.34 -3.81 -21.73
C LEU A 257 8.37 -4.37 -22.71
N LYS A 258 8.99 -5.53 -22.40
CA LYS A 258 9.94 -6.20 -23.30
C LYS A 258 9.37 -6.52 -24.68
N ARG A 259 8.05 -6.77 -24.75
CA ARG A 259 7.34 -7.13 -25.98
C ARG A 259 6.58 -5.96 -26.61
N PHE A 260 6.67 -4.76 -26.04
CA PHE A 260 5.95 -3.59 -26.50
C PHE A 260 6.25 -3.28 -27.97
N ARG A 261 5.22 -3.00 -28.76
CA ARG A 261 5.30 -2.63 -30.19
C ARG A 261 4.32 -1.49 -30.43
N VAL A 262 4.77 -0.39 -31.04
CA VAL A 262 3.95 0.81 -31.29
C VAL A 262 2.66 0.46 -32.05
N HIS A 263 2.76 -0.27 -33.16
CA HIS A 263 1.59 -0.66 -33.97
C HIS A 263 0.56 -1.57 -33.27
N LYS A 264 0.91 -2.19 -32.13
CA LYS A 264 -0.03 -2.99 -31.33
C LYS A 264 -0.65 -2.20 -30.18
N ALA A 265 -0.15 -1.01 -29.91
CA ALA A 265 -0.68 -0.16 -28.86
C ALA A 265 -2.03 0.42 -29.29
N LYS A 266 -2.96 0.46 -28.35
CA LYS A 266 -4.30 1.02 -28.49
C LYS A 266 -4.22 2.55 -28.47
N CYS A 267 -5.03 3.17 -29.32
CA CYS A 267 -5.33 4.60 -29.31
C CYS A 267 -6.86 4.78 -29.32
N SER A 268 -7.33 5.90 -28.77
CA SER A 268 -8.72 6.35 -28.82
C SER A 268 -9.21 6.55 -30.25
N SER A 269 -8.36 7.09 -31.12
CA SER A 269 -8.69 7.36 -32.51
C SER A 269 -7.49 7.13 -33.43
N THR A 270 -7.75 6.87 -34.72
CA THR A 270 -6.71 6.79 -35.75
C THR A 270 -6.00 8.14 -35.93
N ALA A 271 -6.69 9.25 -35.75
CA ALA A 271 -6.10 10.59 -35.83
C ALA A 271 -5.04 10.79 -34.72
N ASP A 272 -5.35 10.40 -33.49
CA ASP A 272 -4.41 10.46 -32.36
C ASP A 272 -3.21 9.53 -32.59
N TYR A 273 -3.46 8.33 -33.12
CA TYR A 273 -2.39 7.41 -33.50
C TYR A 273 -1.43 8.05 -34.51
N MET A 274 -1.95 8.69 -35.56
CA MET A 274 -1.10 9.34 -36.57
C MET A 274 -0.34 10.55 -36.01
N LYS A 275 -0.96 11.33 -35.11
CA LYS A 275 -0.28 12.44 -34.41
C LYS A 275 0.87 11.92 -33.55
N LEU A 276 0.61 10.93 -32.71
CA LEU A 276 1.62 10.28 -31.88
C LEU A 276 2.74 9.67 -32.71
N LYS A 277 2.38 8.92 -33.76
CA LYS A 277 3.35 8.33 -34.69
C LYS A 277 4.27 9.37 -35.31
N ASN A 278 3.73 10.48 -35.80
CA ASN A 278 4.53 11.56 -36.36
C ASN A 278 5.45 12.19 -35.31
N SER A 279 4.95 12.41 -34.09
CA SER A 279 5.74 12.91 -32.97
C SER A 279 6.87 11.93 -32.58
N ILE A 280 6.56 10.64 -32.53
CA ILE A 280 7.50 9.55 -32.25
C ILE A 280 8.59 9.49 -33.32
N THR A 281 8.23 9.47 -34.60
CA THR A 281 9.17 9.48 -35.73
C THR A 281 10.05 10.74 -35.70
N GLY A 282 9.47 11.92 -35.43
CA GLY A 282 10.22 13.16 -35.33
C GLY A 282 11.20 13.19 -34.16
N MET A 283 10.86 12.57 -33.02
CA MET A 283 11.68 12.59 -31.80
C MET A 283 12.69 11.45 -31.68
N TYR A 284 12.36 10.27 -32.19
CA TYR A 284 13.13 9.03 -32.02
C TYR A 284 13.64 8.46 -33.34
N GLY A 285 13.35 9.09 -34.48
CA GLY A 285 13.72 8.60 -35.83
C GLY A 285 12.70 7.62 -36.40
N SER A 286 12.31 6.60 -35.63
CA SER A 286 11.37 5.57 -36.08
C SER A 286 10.54 4.96 -34.94
N GLU A 287 9.42 4.32 -35.28
CA GLU A 287 8.63 3.53 -34.31
C GLU A 287 9.45 2.38 -33.70
N ALA A 288 10.40 1.83 -34.45
CA ALA A 288 11.24 0.72 -34.01
C ALA A 288 12.26 1.19 -32.97
N GLU A 289 12.91 2.34 -33.19
CA GLU A 289 13.84 2.98 -32.25
C GLU A 289 13.12 3.40 -30.98
N PHE A 290 11.94 4.03 -31.08
CA PHE A 290 11.11 4.34 -29.93
C PHE A 290 10.77 3.09 -29.11
N ALA A 291 10.31 2.02 -29.76
CA ALA A 291 10.00 0.78 -29.05
C ALA A 291 11.25 0.14 -28.43
N ALA A 292 12.43 0.29 -29.04
CA ALA A 292 13.69 -0.15 -28.47
C ALA A 292 14.05 0.67 -27.22
N VAL A 293 13.90 2.00 -27.27
CA VAL A 293 14.06 2.88 -26.10
C VAL A 293 13.11 2.45 -24.99
N VAL A 294 11.82 2.31 -25.25
CA VAL A 294 10.82 1.86 -24.26
C VAL A 294 11.20 0.53 -23.62
N ARG A 295 11.65 -0.46 -24.41
CA ARG A 295 12.10 -1.76 -23.87
C ARG A 295 13.35 -1.64 -23.00
N ASN A 296 14.27 -0.75 -23.37
CA ASN A 296 15.54 -0.56 -22.67
C ASN A 296 15.42 0.34 -21.44
N LEU A 297 14.41 1.22 -21.39
CA LEU A 297 14.17 2.16 -20.29
C LEU A 297 14.09 1.43 -18.93
N TRP A 298 13.55 0.20 -18.89
CA TRP A 298 13.33 -0.54 -17.64
C TRP A 298 14.32 -1.69 -17.36
N LEU A 299 15.14 -2.08 -18.34
CA LEU A 299 16.08 -3.20 -18.19
C LEU A 299 17.32 -2.85 -17.35
N SER A 300 17.62 -1.56 -17.15
CA SER A 300 18.89 -1.12 -16.57
C SER A 300 18.91 -1.00 -15.02
N GLY A 301 18.22 -1.88 -14.29
CA GLY A 301 18.48 -2.07 -12.85
C GLY A 301 17.57 -1.36 -11.84
N THR A 302 16.31 -1.11 -12.19
CA THR A 302 15.42 -0.21 -11.44
C THR A 302 14.38 -0.89 -10.52
N ARG A 303 14.46 -2.22 -10.29
CA ARG A 303 13.43 -2.94 -9.51
C ARG A 303 13.26 -2.42 -8.07
N GLU A 304 14.34 -1.93 -7.45
CA GLU A 304 14.34 -1.54 -6.02
C GLU A 304 13.92 -0.09 -5.73
N LYS A 305 13.79 0.80 -6.74
CA LYS A 305 13.55 2.24 -6.48
C LYS A 305 12.18 2.79 -6.88
N HIS A 306 11.48 2.21 -7.87
CA HIS A 306 10.24 2.83 -8.40
C HIS A 306 8.94 2.21 -7.91
N VAL A 307 8.98 1.00 -7.34
CA VAL A 307 7.89 0.54 -6.50
C VAL A 307 8.15 1.20 -5.16
N PRO A 308 7.23 2.02 -4.63
CA PRO A 308 7.47 2.63 -3.35
C PRO A 308 7.76 1.52 -2.34
N ASN A 309 8.88 1.60 -1.61
CA ASN A 309 9.27 0.57 -0.62
C ASN A 309 8.17 0.31 0.43
N TRP A 310 7.16 1.18 0.48
CA TRP A 310 5.97 1.03 1.29
C TRP A 310 4.83 0.23 0.62
N LEU A 311 5.01 -0.45 -0.51
CA LEU A 311 3.99 -1.33 -1.08
C LEU A 311 4.59 -2.74 -1.24
N PHE A 312 4.36 -3.59 -0.22
CA PHE A 312 4.87 -4.98 -0.12
C PHE A 312 6.39 -5.18 0.05
N SER A 313 7.08 -4.26 0.74
CA SER A 313 8.35 -4.68 1.35
C SER A 313 8.09 -5.79 2.38
N PRO A 314 9.06 -6.71 2.59
CA PRO A 314 9.04 -7.62 3.74
C PRO A 314 8.75 -6.88 5.05
N THR A 315 9.18 -5.62 5.14
CA THR A 315 8.88 -4.70 6.22
C THR A 315 7.38 -4.49 6.42
N ILE A 316 6.58 -4.34 5.36
CA ILE A 316 5.12 -4.18 5.46
C ILE A 316 4.40 -5.45 5.80
N LEU A 317 4.77 -6.56 5.17
CA LEU A 317 4.24 -7.86 5.56
C LEU A 317 4.56 -8.14 7.03
N GLY A 318 5.80 -7.84 7.45
CA GLY A 318 6.23 -7.88 8.84
C GLY A 318 5.38 -6.99 9.73
N ILE A 319 5.07 -5.76 9.32
CA ILE A 319 4.24 -4.81 10.06
C ILE A 319 2.77 -5.23 10.15
N ILE A 320 2.18 -5.74 9.08
CA ILE A 320 0.80 -6.25 9.08
C ILE A 320 0.69 -7.49 9.97
N CYS A 321 1.70 -8.37 9.92
CA CYS A 321 1.74 -9.60 10.70
C CYS A 321 2.23 -9.38 12.14
N ALA A 322 2.99 -8.33 12.43
CA ALA A 322 3.65 -8.10 13.71
C ALA A 322 2.69 -8.08 14.90
N PRO A 323 1.49 -7.48 14.84
CA PRO A 323 0.53 -7.52 15.95
C PRO A 323 0.04 -8.94 16.26
N TYR A 324 -0.09 -9.80 15.24
CA TYR A 324 -0.62 -11.16 15.41
C TYR A 324 0.39 -12.10 16.05
N ILE A 325 1.69 -11.90 15.82
CA ILE A 325 2.72 -12.80 16.34
C ILE A 325 2.72 -12.85 17.88
N PRO A 326 2.80 -11.73 18.62
CA PRO A 326 2.70 -11.73 20.08
C PRO A 326 1.37 -12.27 20.59
N LEU A 327 0.25 -11.97 19.92
CA LEU A 327 -1.07 -12.46 20.31
C LEU A 327 -1.16 -13.98 20.22
N ILE A 328 -0.68 -14.56 19.11
CA ILE A 328 -0.61 -16.01 18.91
C ILE A 328 0.31 -16.65 19.96
N ILE A 329 1.50 -16.09 20.19
CA ILE A 329 2.45 -16.61 21.18
C ILE A 329 1.85 -16.55 22.59
N ALA A 330 1.29 -15.42 23.00
CA ALA A 330 0.66 -15.25 24.31
C ALA A 330 -0.47 -16.27 24.50
N ARG A 331 -1.27 -16.51 23.46
CA ARG A 331 -2.35 -17.49 23.52
C ARG A 331 -1.85 -18.92 23.64
N ILE A 332 -0.84 -19.29 22.85
CA ILE A 332 -0.19 -20.60 22.97
C ILE A 332 0.33 -20.82 24.39
N LEU A 333 0.98 -19.81 24.99
CA LEU A 333 1.49 -19.88 26.36
C LEU A 333 0.37 -20.04 27.40
N CYS A 334 -0.76 -19.35 27.24
CA CYS A 334 -1.94 -19.54 28.09
C CYS A 334 -2.50 -20.96 27.99
N CYS A 335 -2.66 -21.50 26.78
CA CYS A 335 -3.14 -22.87 26.60
C CYS A 335 -2.20 -23.89 27.24
N ILE A 336 -0.88 -23.69 27.12
CA ILE A 336 0.10 -24.57 27.78
C ILE A 336 -0.06 -24.50 29.31
N ALA A 337 -0.25 -23.31 29.87
CA ALA A 337 -0.46 -23.15 31.32
C ALA A 337 -1.75 -23.85 31.80
N GLU A 338 -2.86 -23.72 31.05
CA GLU A 338 -4.12 -24.39 31.38
C GLU A 338 -4.00 -25.92 31.30
N ILE A 339 -3.27 -26.46 30.33
CA ILE A 339 -3.02 -27.91 30.21
C ILE A 339 -2.20 -28.40 31.41
N VAL A 340 -1.16 -27.66 31.79
CA VAL A 340 -0.28 -28.00 32.92
C VAL A 340 -1.03 -27.91 34.25
N GLU A 341 -1.92 -26.93 34.42
CA GLU A 341 -2.76 -26.79 35.62
C GLU A 341 -3.89 -27.83 35.64
N GLY A 342 -4.48 -28.16 34.49
CA GLY A 342 -5.56 -29.14 34.36
C GLY A 342 -5.12 -30.60 34.49
N GLU A 343 -3.85 -30.93 34.26
CA GLU A 343 -3.29 -32.24 34.62
C GLU A 343 -3.08 -32.39 36.14
N VAL A 344 -3.19 -31.31 36.91
CA VAL A 344 -3.23 -31.36 38.37
C VAL A 344 -4.70 -31.38 38.79
N ASP A 345 -5.35 -32.52 38.56
CA ASP A 345 -6.60 -32.84 39.25
C ASP A 345 -6.23 -33.53 40.58
N PRO A 346 -6.17 -32.81 41.73
CA PRO A 346 -6.07 -33.49 43.00
C PRO A 346 -7.42 -34.17 43.24
N LEU A 347 -7.40 -35.51 43.29
CA LEU A 347 -8.45 -36.40 43.81
C LEU A 347 -9.31 -37.11 42.75
N ILE A 348 -8.78 -38.24 42.27
CA ILE A 348 -9.55 -39.47 42.47
C ILE A 348 -9.21 -39.96 43.89
N PRO A 349 -10.13 -39.91 44.86
CA PRO A 349 -9.92 -40.58 46.13
C PRO A 349 -9.95 -42.09 45.85
N LEU A 350 -8.77 -42.71 45.73
CA LEU A 350 -8.64 -44.15 45.85
C LEU A 350 -9.04 -44.50 47.29
N SER A 351 -10.27 -44.97 47.47
CA SER A 351 -10.74 -45.55 48.71
C SER A 351 -9.89 -46.78 49.02
N GLY A 352 -8.85 -46.62 49.82
CA GLY A 352 -7.97 -47.73 50.19
C GLY A 352 -6.75 -47.29 50.98
N SER A 353 -6.90 -47.20 52.29
CA SER A 353 -5.85 -47.26 53.33
C SER A 353 -4.61 -46.37 53.16
N GLY A 354 -4.61 -45.22 53.84
CA GLY A 354 -3.71 -45.08 55.00
C GLY A 354 -2.32 -44.48 54.83
N GLU A 355 -1.99 -43.75 53.76
CA GLU A 355 -0.79 -42.88 53.74
C GLU A 355 -1.10 -41.51 53.12
N ALA A 356 -0.69 -40.44 53.81
CA ALA A 356 -0.96 -39.05 53.41
C ALA A 356 -0.17 -38.70 52.13
N PRO A 357 -0.78 -38.05 51.13
CA PRO A 357 -0.06 -37.63 49.94
C PRO A 357 0.96 -36.53 50.29
N GLN A 358 2.23 -36.76 49.94
CA GLN A 358 3.28 -35.75 50.03
C GLN A 358 2.93 -34.59 49.08
N PRO A 359 2.99 -33.32 49.54
CA PRO A 359 2.75 -32.18 48.66
C PRO A 359 3.78 -32.18 47.54
N LEU A 360 3.35 -31.88 46.31
CA LEU A 360 4.26 -31.66 45.20
C LEU A 360 5.30 -30.61 45.61
N PRO A 361 6.60 -30.83 45.30
CA PRO A 361 7.64 -29.96 45.77
C PRO A 361 7.45 -28.56 45.17
N GLY A 362 7.43 -27.55 46.03
CA GLY A 362 7.23 -26.13 45.65
C GLY A 362 8.22 -25.61 44.60
N THR A 363 9.28 -26.37 44.30
CA THR A 363 10.21 -26.13 43.21
C THR A 363 9.57 -26.16 41.82
N LEU A 364 8.50 -26.92 41.58
CA LEU A 364 7.85 -26.97 40.26
C LEU A 364 7.00 -25.71 39.99
N LEU A 365 6.25 -25.26 40.99
CA LEU A 365 5.47 -24.01 40.95
C LEU A 365 6.39 -22.79 40.84
N VAL A 366 7.50 -22.78 41.60
CA VAL A 366 8.53 -21.74 41.49
C VAL A 366 9.25 -21.80 40.14
N ALA A 367 9.48 -22.99 39.57
CA ALA A 367 10.08 -23.13 38.23
C ALA A 367 9.16 -22.63 37.11
N LEU A 368 7.84 -22.87 37.19
CA LEU A 368 6.86 -22.37 36.22
C LEU A 368 6.67 -20.85 36.33
N TRP A 369 6.63 -20.31 37.55
CA TRP A 369 6.58 -18.86 37.78
C TRP A 369 7.88 -18.18 37.35
N SER A 370 9.03 -18.82 37.59
CA SER A 370 10.33 -18.38 37.11
C SER A 370 10.44 -18.47 35.59
N LEU A 371 9.87 -19.49 34.93
CA LEU A 371 9.75 -19.56 33.47
C LEU A 371 8.92 -18.37 32.96
N ARG A 372 7.73 -18.12 33.52
CA ARG A 372 6.89 -16.97 33.12
C ARG A 372 7.63 -15.63 33.28
N ALA A 373 8.41 -15.45 34.35
CA ALA A 373 9.17 -14.23 34.62
C ALA A 373 10.48 -14.09 33.84
N SER A 374 11.13 -15.21 33.45
CA SER A 374 12.44 -15.20 32.78
C SER A 374 12.37 -15.48 31.27
N THR A 375 11.39 -16.26 30.80
CA THR A 375 11.20 -16.56 29.37
C THR A 375 10.70 -15.36 28.59
N ILE A 376 9.89 -14.47 29.20
CA ILE A 376 9.42 -13.24 28.55
C ILE A 376 10.60 -12.30 28.23
N PRO A 377 11.49 -11.92 29.19
CA PRO A 377 12.69 -11.12 28.88
C PRO A 377 13.72 -11.81 27.95
N ILE A 378 13.87 -13.13 28.02
CA ILE A 378 14.81 -13.89 27.16
C ILE A 378 14.31 -13.97 25.71
N LEU A 379 13.00 -14.16 25.50
CA LEU A 379 12.38 -13.95 24.19
C LEU A 379 12.56 -12.49 23.74
N MET A 380 12.40 -11.49 24.62
CA MET A 380 12.63 -10.07 24.27
C MET A 380 14.09 -9.75 23.85
N MET A 381 15.09 -10.34 24.51
CA MET A 381 16.50 -10.26 24.06
C MET A 381 16.71 -10.95 22.71
N SER A 382 15.97 -12.03 22.47
CA SER A 382 15.96 -12.74 21.18
C SER A 382 15.23 -11.94 20.10
N PHE A 383 14.37 -10.96 20.45
CA PHE A 383 13.66 -10.03 19.55
C PHE A 383 14.46 -8.78 19.13
N ARG A 384 15.55 -8.42 19.85
CA ARG A 384 16.56 -7.49 19.33
C ARG A 384 17.18 -8.01 18.03
N THR A 385 17.28 -9.32 17.90
CA THR A 385 17.85 -10.02 16.74
C THR A 385 16.95 -9.97 15.50
N PRO A 386 15.63 -10.23 15.50
CA PRO A 386 14.74 -10.03 14.35
C PRO A 386 14.57 -8.56 13.98
N LEU A 387 14.63 -7.58 14.90
CA LEU A 387 14.65 -6.17 14.50
C LEU A 387 15.97 -5.79 13.80
N MET A 388 17.11 -6.31 14.29
CA MET A 388 18.41 -6.18 13.60
C MET A 388 18.55 -7.07 12.36
N LEU A 389 17.85 -8.20 12.28
CA LEU A 389 17.78 -9.10 11.13
C LEU A 389 16.77 -8.61 10.11
N LEU A 390 15.78 -7.76 10.46
CA LEU A 390 14.94 -7.04 9.49
C LEU A 390 15.77 -5.93 8.81
N VAL A 391 16.58 -5.21 9.59
CA VAL A 391 17.58 -4.25 9.06
C VAL A 391 18.71 -4.98 8.32
N GLY A 392 19.11 -6.17 8.78
CA GLY A 392 20.11 -7.03 8.14
C GLY A 392 19.60 -7.83 6.94
N HIS A 393 18.29 -8.14 6.86
CA HIS A 393 17.66 -8.83 5.74
C HIS A 393 17.60 -7.96 4.51
N GLU A 394 17.50 -6.63 4.65
CA GLU A 394 17.64 -5.74 3.48
C GLU A 394 19.03 -5.92 2.81
N LEU A 395 20.08 -6.15 3.60
CA LEU A 395 21.43 -6.42 3.08
C LEU A 395 21.59 -7.87 2.57
N ALA A 396 20.97 -8.86 3.22
CA ALA A 396 21.07 -10.27 2.83
C ALA A 396 20.18 -10.62 1.61
N ILE A 397 18.99 -10.04 1.50
CA ILE A 397 18.10 -10.19 0.33
C ILE A 397 18.72 -9.46 -0.87
N SER A 398 19.28 -8.26 -0.67
CA SER A 398 20.05 -7.58 -1.73
C SER A 398 21.25 -8.41 -2.21
N TRP A 399 21.88 -9.21 -1.34
CA TRP A 399 22.98 -10.12 -1.70
C TRP A 399 22.51 -11.40 -2.42
N ILE A 400 21.39 -12.00 -2.00
CA ILE A 400 20.81 -13.20 -2.64
C ILE A 400 20.25 -12.90 -4.04
N PHE A 401 19.77 -11.68 -4.29
CA PHE A 401 19.25 -11.25 -5.60
C PHE A 401 20.27 -10.53 -6.51
N LYS A 402 21.49 -10.26 -6.02
CA LYS A 402 22.62 -9.74 -6.83
C LYS A 402 23.47 -10.83 -7.48
N LYS A 403 23.33 -12.08 -7.07
CA LYS A 403 23.82 -13.27 -7.78
C LYS A 403 22.70 -13.84 -8.63
#